data_AF-A0A183MAE2-F1
#
_entry.id   AF-A0A183MAE2-F1
#
_cell.length_a   1.000
_cell.length_b   1.000
_cell.length_c   1.000
_cell.angle_alpha   90.00
_cell.angle_beta   90.00
_cell.angle_gamma   90.00
#
_symmetry.space_group_name_H-M   'P 1'
#
loop_
_entity.id
_entity.type
_entity.pdbx_description
1 polymer ?
#
loop_
_entity_poly.entity_id
_entity_poly.type
_entity_poly.pdbx_seq_one_letter_code
_entity_poly.pdbx_strand_id
1 'polypeptide(L)'
;MIAQTMRRPILPMFIPVNKYNLSSHFNGWSGITRSLPNNIHLLSLTSWPLNIVDKSECKKQLLVRFENLHTLDYSEYTQIDVTYLFYSITIIDVTEMILTADRFKEDATLHRLHWPTEPISQCVVKTYEMNSSSIILKLPPDKIMTYLLSYKINDST
;
A
#
# COMPACT_ATOMS: atom_id res chain seq x y z
N MET A 1 -17.64 -2.56 -10.78
CA MET A 1 -17.80 -3.41 -9.58
C MET A 1 -17.70 -4.91 -9.89
N ILE A 2 -18.47 -5.45 -10.84
CA ILE A 2 -18.52 -6.90 -11.18
C ILE A 2 -17.13 -7.51 -11.51
N ALA A 3 -16.33 -6.84 -12.35
CA ALA A 3 -15.03 -7.37 -12.78
C ALA A 3 -14.04 -7.63 -11.61
N GLN A 4 -14.16 -6.87 -10.52
CA GLN A 4 -13.24 -6.94 -9.39
C GLN A 4 -13.63 -8.06 -8.44
N THR A 5 -14.93 -8.24 -8.20
CA THR A 5 -15.48 -9.39 -7.47
C THR A 5 -15.11 -10.72 -8.14
N MET A 6 -15.05 -10.76 -9.47
CA MET A 6 -14.63 -11.94 -10.23
C MET A 6 -13.12 -12.23 -10.10
N ARG A 7 -12.28 -11.19 -10.10
CA ARG A 7 -10.82 -11.33 -9.97
C ARG A 7 -10.36 -11.65 -8.55
N ARG A 8 -11.14 -11.26 -7.54
CA ARG A 8 -10.83 -11.42 -6.11
C ARG A 8 -12.03 -12.02 -5.38
N PRO A 9 -12.36 -13.30 -5.65
CA PRO A 9 -13.47 -13.95 -4.99
C PRO A 9 -13.17 -14.13 -3.50
N ILE A 10 -14.24 -14.23 -2.70
CA ILE A 10 -14.12 -14.63 -1.30
C ILE A 10 -13.53 -16.04 -1.26
N LEU A 11 -12.45 -16.21 -0.50
CA LEU A 11 -11.80 -17.51 -0.32
C LEU A 11 -12.48 -18.24 0.86
N PRO A 12 -13.21 -19.34 0.61
CA PRO A 12 -13.82 -20.10 1.69
C PRO A 12 -12.73 -20.82 2.49
N MET A 13 -12.80 -20.71 3.81
CA MET A 13 -11.95 -21.48 4.73
C MET A 13 -12.76 -22.62 5.33
N PHE A 14 -12.19 -23.83 5.30
CA PHE A 14 -12.81 -25.04 5.85
C PHE A 14 -11.99 -25.52 7.04
N ILE A 15 -12.66 -25.82 8.15
CA ILE A 15 -12.02 -26.23 9.42
C ILE A 15 -12.59 -27.58 9.83
N PRO A 16 -11.76 -28.54 10.30
CA PRO A 16 -12.25 -29.83 10.79
C PRO A 16 -13.12 -29.67 12.05
N VAL A 17 -14.26 -30.38 12.06
CA VAL A 17 -15.31 -30.30 13.10
C VAL A 17 -14.81 -30.67 14.51
N ASN A 18 -13.70 -31.40 14.63
CA ASN A 18 -13.24 -31.98 15.90
C ASN A 18 -12.38 -31.03 16.75
N LYS A 19 -12.22 -29.77 16.35
CA LYS A 19 -11.38 -28.79 17.05
C LYS A 19 -12.17 -27.49 17.29
N TYR A 20 -12.70 -27.37 18.51
CA TYR A 20 -13.22 -26.14 19.16
C TYR A 20 -14.66 -25.69 18.90
N ASN A 21 -15.22 -25.07 19.96
CA ASN A 21 -16.45 -24.27 19.95
C ASN A 21 -16.21 -23.01 19.09
N LEU A 22 -16.46 -23.11 17.78
CA LEU A 22 -16.15 -22.11 16.76
C LEU A 22 -16.92 -20.79 16.91
N SER A 23 -18.05 -20.80 17.63
CA SER A 23 -18.96 -19.65 17.77
C SER A 23 -18.38 -18.47 18.56
N SER A 24 -17.38 -18.69 19.42
CA SER A 24 -16.74 -17.61 20.19
C SER A 24 -15.46 -17.06 19.57
N HIS A 25 -14.96 -17.65 18.47
CA HIS A 25 -13.61 -17.36 17.94
C HIS A 25 -13.61 -16.68 16.57
N PHE A 26 -14.76 -16.53 15.89
CA PHE A 26 -14.82 -15.95 14.55
C PHE A 26 -15.73 -14.70 14.49
N ASN A 27 -15.28 -13.60 15.08
CA ASN A 27 -15.87 -12.27 14.86
C ASN A 27 -15.36 -11.58 13.57
N GLY A 28 -14.82 -12.35 12.63
CA GLY A 28 -14.10 -11.84 11.48
C GLY A 28 -12.71 -11.31 11.87
N TRP A 29 -11.75 -11.47 10.97
CA TRP A 29 -10.44 -10.84 11.10
C TRP A 29 -10.26 -9.87 9.93
N SER A 30 -9.73 -8.68 10.23
CA SER A 30 -9.31 -7.72 9.22
C SER A 30 -7.87 -7.29 9.49
N GLY A 31 -7.04 -7.34 8.46
CA GLY A 31 -5.68 -6.81 8.50
C GLY A 31 -5.61 -5.28 8.43
N ILE A 32 -6.73 -4.62 8.13
CA ILE A 32 -6.85 -3.15 8.08
C ILE A 32 -7.88 -2.64 9.09
N THR A 33 -7.61 -1.49 9.69
CA THR A 33 -8.44 -0.86 10.73
C THR A 33 -9.59 -0.03 10.17
N ARG A 34 -9.46 0.40 8.90
CA ARG A 34 -10.44 1.20 8.16
C ARG A 34 -10.56 0.70 6.73
N SER A 35 -11.76 0.79 6.18
CA SER A 35 -12.01 0.47 4.77
C SER A 35 -11.28 1.47 3.86
N LEU A 36 -10.75 0.99 2.74
CA LEU A 36 -10.19 1.86 1.71
C LEU A 36 -11.33 2.60 0.98
N PRO A 37 -11.08 3.80 0.41
CA PRO A 37 -12.05 4.44 -0.46
C PRO A 37 -12.45 3.53 -1.62
N ASN A 38 -13.71 3.60 -2.07
CA ASN A 38 -14.28 2.67 -3.05
C ASN A 38 -13.53 2.62 -4.40
N ASN A 39 -12.83 3.69 -4.74
CA ASN A 39 -12.04 3.80 -5.95
C ASN A 39 -10.58 3.34 -5.79
N ILE A 40 -10.17 2.97 -4.58
CA ILE A 40 -8.80 2.55 -4.29
C ILE A 40 -8.75 1.06 -4.08
N HIS A 41 -7.88 0.41 -4.85
CA HIS A 41 -7.57 -1.00 -4.70
C HIS A 41 -6.17 -1.22 -4.15
N LEU A 42 -6.07 -2.02 -3.09
CA LEU A 42 -4.81 -2.59 -2.65
C LEU A 42 -4.41 -3.72 -3.61
N LEU A 43 -3.48 -3.44 -4.54
CA LEU A 43 -3.02 -4.39 -5.55
C LEU A 43 -2.10 -5.47 -4.97
N SER A 44 -1.16 -5.07 -4.12
CA SER A 44 -0.26 -5.98 -3.44
C SER A 44 0.06 -5.48 -2.04
N LEU A 45 0.19 -6.42 -1.11
CA LEU A 45 0.67 -6.21 0.25
C LEU A 45 1.66 -7.34 0.54
N THR A 46 2.92 -6.99 0.74
CA THR A 46 3.99 -7.99 0.91
C THR A 46 4.96 -7.53 1.99
N SER A 47 5.43 -8.45 2.83
CA SER A 47 6.53 -8.18 3.76
C SER A 47 7.81 -7.88 2.97
N TRP A 48 8.57 -6.88 3.41
CA TRP A 48 9.79 -6.47 2.73
C TRP A 48 10.95 -6.24 3.71
N PRO A 49 12.16 -6.73 3.40
CA PRO A 49 12.47 -7.66 2.31
C PRO A 49 11.86 -9.06 2.54
N LEU A 50 11.61 -9.80 1.47
CA LEU A 50 11.03 -11.16 1.54
C LEU A 50 11.93 -12.16 2.28
N ASN A 51 13.25 -12.00 2.15
CA ASN A 51 14.23 -12.84 2.80
C ASN A 51 14.96 -12.03 3.86
N ILE A 52 14.72 -12.35 5.13
CA ILE A 52 15.54 -11.88 6.25
C ILE A 52 16.82 -12.72 6.22
N VAL A 53 17.80 -12.31 5.43
CA VAL A 53 19.15 -12.86 5.56
C VAL A 53 19.75 -12.21 6.79
N ASP A 54 20.14 -13.02 7.79
CA ASP A 54 20.70 -12.66 9.11
C ASP A 54 21.59 -11.42 9.11
N LYS A 55 20.95 -10.25 9.07
CA LYS A 55 21.55 -8.95 9.26
C LYS A 55 20.83 -8.34 10.44
N SER A 56 21.61 -7.92 11.43
CA SER A 56 21.17 -7.35 12.71
C SER A 56 20.27 -6.10 12.58
N GLU A 57 20.07 -5.58 11.35
CA GLU A 57 19.31 -4.37 11.06
C GLU A 57 18.37 -4.52 9.85
N CYS A 58 17.66 -5.64 9.72
CA CYS A 58 16.65 -5.74 8.68
C CYS A 58 15.46 -4.81 9.02
N LYS A 59 15.32 -3.71 8.27
CA LYS A 59 14.20 -2.77 8.44
C LYS A 59 12.88 -3.51 8.22
N LYS A 60 11.96 -3.42 9.19
CA LYS A 60 10.60 -3.96 9.08
C LYS A 60 9.79 -3.08 8.13
N GLN A 61 9.57 -3.56 6.91
CA GLN A 61 8.86 -2.80 5.89
C GLN A 61 7.74 -3.62 5.23
N LEU A 62 6.75 -2.91 4.69
CA LEU A 62 5.72 -3.45 3.82
C LEU A 62 5.90 -2.85 2.43
N LEU A 63 5.96 -3.70 1.41
CA LEU A 63 5.80 -3.29 0.03
C LEU A 63 4.31 -3.26 -0.31
N VAL A 64 3.79 -2.08 -0.59
CA VAL A 64 2.37 -1.87 -0.91
C VAL A 64 2.21 -1.26 -2.30
N ARG A 65 1.15 -1.68 -2.99
CA ARG A 65 0.71 -1.07 -4.25
C ARG A 65 -0.76 -0.69 -4.16
N PHE A 66 -1.07 0.56 -4.45
CA PHE A 66 -2.43 1.05 -4.53
C PHE A 66 -2.74 1.47 -5.97
N GLU A 67 -3.91 1.11 -6.46
CA GLU A 67 -4.46 1.53 -7.75
C GLU A 67 -5.66 2.42 -7.52
N ASN A 68 -5.69 3.58 -8.19
CA ASN A 68 -6.87 4.44 -8.22
C ASN A 68 -7.65 4.20 -9.50
N LEU A 69 -8.89 3.76 -9.39
CA LEU A 69 -9.79 3.42 -10.49
C LEU A 69 -10.62 4.59 -11.02
N HIS A 70 -10.51 5.79 -10.43
CA HIS A 70 -11.10 6.96 -11.06
C HIS A 70 -10.44 7.23 -12.41
N THR A 71 -11.25 7.62 -13.39
CA THR A 71 -10.78 8.02 -14.72
C THR A 71 -10.07 9.38 -14.65
N LEU A 72 -9.29 9.69 -15.70
CA LEU A 72 -8.55 10.96 -15.83
C LEU A 72 -9.43 12.22 -15.79
N ASP A 73 -10.74 12.08 -15.98
CA ASP A 73 -11.71 13.18 -15.87
C ASP A 73 -11.87 13.68 -14.42
N TYR A 74 -11.42 12.89 -13.43
CA TYR A 74 -11.25 13.36 -12.06
C TYR A 74 -9.90 14.04 -11.92
N SER A 75 -9.88 15.34 -11.63
CA SER A 75 -8.63 16.07 -11.38
C SER A 75 -8.07 15.86 -9.97
N GLU A 76 -8.85 15.30 -9.05
CA GLU A 76 -8.50 15.23 -7.64
C GLU A 76 -7.81 13.92 -7.24
N TYR A 77 -6.70 14.06 -6.51
CA TYR A 77 -6.04 12.94 -5.86
C TYR A 77 -6.94 12.35 -4.78
N THR A 78 -6.99 11.03 -4.70
CA THR A 78 -7.60 10.37 -3.55
C THR A 78 -6.58 10.24 -2.43
N GLN A 79 -6.91 10.75 -1.26
CA GLN A 79 -6.01 10.73 -0.11
C GLN A 79 -6.31 9.54 0.79
N ILE A 80 -5.25 8.90 1.29
CA ILE A 80 -5.33 7.82 2.26
C ILE A 80 -4.32 8.07 3.35
N ASP A 81 -4.81 8.24 4.58
CA ASP A 81 -3.95 8.12 5.74
C ASP A 81 -3.56 6.64 5.91
N VAL A 82 -2.26 6.35 6.03
CA VAL A 82 -1.75 4.99 6.24
C VAL A 82 -1.15 4.75 7.63
N THR A 83 -1.03 5.77 8.48
CA THR A 83 -0.33 5.71 9.77
C THR A 83 -0.80 4.53 10.63
N TYR A 84 -2.12 4.35 10.73
CA TYR A 84 -2.74 3.28 11.51
C TYR A 84 -3.62 2.37 10.64
N LEU A 85 -3.40 2.35 9.32
CA LEU A 85 -4.24 1.58 8.40
C LEU A 85 -4.16 0.08 8.67
N PHE A 86 -3.00 -0.44 9.04
CA PHE A 86 -2.78 -1.85 9.26
C PHE A 86 -2.88 -2.20 10.75
N TYR A 87 -3.54 -3.30 11.07
CA TYR A 87 -3.73 -3.75 12.45
C TYR A 87 -2.40 -4.10 13.12
N SER A 88 -2.27 -3.81 14.42
CA SER A 88 -1.08 -4.07 15.26
C SER A 88 0.24 -3.41 14.84
N ILE A 89 0.25 -2.54 13.82
CA ILE A 89 1.46 -1.82 13.42
C ILE A 89 1.16 -0.34 13.23
N THR A 90 2.19 0.49 13.41
CA THR A 90 2.15 1.92 13.07
C THR A 90 3.18 2.18 11.99
N ILE A 91 2.75 2.78 10.88
CA ILE A 91 3.67 3.22 9.82
C ILE A 91 4.42 4.47 10.31
N ILE A 92 5.74 4.43 10.20
CA ILE A 92 6.64 5.48 10.71
C ILE A 92 7.39 6.21 9.61
N ASP A 93 7.45 5.64 8.40
CA ASP A 93 8.15 6.22 7.26
C ASP A 93 7.60 5.65 5.94
N VAL A 94 7.75 6.41 4.87
CA VAL A 94 7.28 6.05 3.53
C VAL A 94 8.33 6.41 2.48
N THR A 95 8.54 5.50 1.54
CA THR A 95 9.39 5.73 0.38
C THR A 95 8.67 5.33 -0.89
N GLU A 96 8.59 6.25 -1.86
CA GLU A 96 7.97 6.00 -3.16
C GLU A 96 8.96 5.30 -4.11
N MET A 97 8.51 4.19 -4.70
CA MET A 97 9.31 3.34 -5.58
C MET A 97 8.70 3.30 -6.99
N ILE A 98 9.48 2.88 -7.98
CA ILE A 98 8.91 2.47 -9.26
C ILE A 98 8.10 1.17 -9.12
N LEU A 99 7.32 0.81 -10.15
CA LEU A 99 6.37 -0.31 -10.11
C LEU A 99 6.99 -1.65 -9.67
N THR A 100 8.23 -1.89 -10.11
CA THR A 100 9.04 -3.09 -9.82
C THR A 100 9.71 -3.06 -8.45
N ALA A 101 9.66 -1.93 -7.73
CA ALA A 101 10.22 -1.74 -6.39
C ALA A 101 11.75 -1.95 -6.27
N ASP A 102 12.49 -1.80 -7.37
CA ASP A 102 13.95 -1.93 -7.43
C ASP A 102 14.68 -0.57 -7.40
N ARG A 103 13.99 0.54 -7.66
CA ARG A 103 14.54 1.91 -7.59
C ARG A 103 13.57 2.92 -7.00
N PHE A 104 14.13 3.99 -6.44
CA PHE A 104 13.35 5.15 -6.00
C PHE A 104 12.68 5.84 -7.18
N LYS A 105 11.44 6.28 -6.98
CA LYS A 105 10.65 6.93 -8.03
C LYS A 105 11.29 8.23 -8.51
N GLU A 106 11.79 9.04 -7.58
CA GLU A 106 12.44 10.32 -7.85
C GLU A 106 13.66 10.13 -8.74
N ASP A 107 14.56 9.23 -8.34
CA ASP A 107 15.77 8.89 -9.09
C ASP A 107 15.46 8.38 -10.52
N ALA A 108 14.50 7.47 -10.65
CA ALA A 108 14.11 6.95 -11.96
C ALA A 108 13.45 8.01 -12.86
N THR A 109 12.77 9.01 -12.28
CA THR A 109 12.12 10.08 -13.03
C THR A 109 13.14 11.10 -13.53
N LEU A 110 14.16 11.41 -12.72
CA LEU A 110 15.22 12.34 -13.07
C LEU A 110 16.17 11.80 -14.16
N HIS A 111 16.39 10.50 -14.19
CA HIS A 111 17.39 9.87 -15.07
C HIS A 111 16.79 9.15 -16.29
N ARG A 112 15.48 9.27 -16.54
CA ARG A 112 14.90 8.64 -17.73
C ARG A 112 15.26 9.42 -19.00
N LEU A 113 15.20 8.73 -20.13
CA LEU A 113 15.30 9.40 -21.43
C LEU A 113 14.07 10.29 -21.66
N HIS A 114 14.33 11.48 -22.19
CA HIS A 114 13.32 12.44 -22.59
C HIS A 114 13.12 12.41 -24.09
N TRP A 115 11.87 12.48 -24.52
CA TRP A 115 11.55 12.63 -25.93
C TRP A 115 11.59 14.10 -26.31
N PRO A 116 12.04 14.47 -27.53
CA PRO A 116 12.08 15.87 -27.97
C PRO A 116 10.71 16.57 -27.97
N THR A 117 9.62 15.81 -28.00
CA THR A 117 8.23 16.31 -27.98
C THR A 117 7.67 16.50 -26.58
N GLU A 118 8.45 16.19 -25.54
CA GLU A 118 7.98 16.20 -24.17
C GLU A 118 7.96 17.62 -23.59
N PRO A 119 6.90 18.01 -22.83
CA PRO A 119 6.88 19.29 -22.14
C PRO A 119 8.07 19.40 -21.16
N ILE A 120 8.68 20.58 -21.16
CA ILE A 120 9.97 20.90 -20.50
C ILE A 120 9.90 20.78 -18.96
N SER A 121 8.71 20.69 -18.38
CA SER A 121 8.47 20.73 -16.94
C SER A 121 7.90 19.42 -16.41
N GLN A 122 8.77 18.44 -16.14
CA GLN A 122 8.44 17.37 -15.20
C GLN A 122 9.10 17.61 -13.87
N CYS A 123 8.41 18.35 -13.00
CA CYS A 123 8.74 18.37 -11.59
C CYS A 123 8.38 17.01 -10.98
N VAL A 124 9.29 16.42 -10.20
CA VAL A 124 8.97 15.23 -9.41
C VAL A 124 7.99 15.65 -8.31
N VAL A 125 6.70 15.42 -8.54
CA VAL A 125 5.67 15.69 -7.54
C VAL A 125 5.64 14.53 -6.55
N LYS A 126 6.00 14.81 -5.29
CA LYS A 126 5.84 13.84 -4.21
C LYS A 126 4.37 13.47 -4.05
N THR A 127 4.07 12.17 -4.06
CA THR A 127 2.70 11.65 -3.94
C THR A 127 2.33 11.26 -2.52
N TYR A 128 3.02 11.84 -1.53
CA TYR A 128 2.72 11.64 -0.12
C TYR A 128 3.09 12.88 0.69
N GLU A 129 2.46 13.01 1.84
CA GLU A 129 2.78 13.98 2.89
C GLU A 129 3.05 13.23 4.18
N MET A 130 4.12 13.61 4.87
CA MET A 130 4.51 13.01 6.13
C MET A 130 4.78 14.11 7.15
N ASN A 131 4.00 14.09 8.22
CA ASN A 131 4.16 14.92 9.39
C ASN A 131 4.56 14.02 10.58
N SER A 132 4.84 14.63 11.75
CA SER A 132 5.23 13.89 12.95
C SER A 132 4.18 12.88 13.44
N SER A 133 2.91 13.05 13.07
CA SER A 133 1.77 12.23 13.52
C SER A 133 1.00 11.52 12.40
N SER A 134 1.19 11.90 11.14
CA SER A 134 0.39 11.37 10.02
C SER A 134 1.21 11.17 8.75
N ILE A 135 0.86 10.11 8.03
CA ILE A 135 1.42 9.77 6.72
C ILE A 135 0.24 9.61 5.76
N ILE A 136 0.11 10.56 4.84
CA ILE A 136 -0.99 10.62 3.87
C ILE A 136 -0.44 10.35 2.49
N LEU A 137 -0.96 9.32 1.83
CA LEU A 137 -0.68 9.02 0.43
C LEU A 137 -1.68 9.74 -0.46
N LYS A 138 -1.19 10.37 -1.54
CA LYS A 138 -1.99 11.05 -2.57
C LYS A 138 -1.97 10.21 -3.84
N LEU A 139 -3.07 9.51 -4.10
CA LEU A 139 -3.18 8.59 -5.23
C LEU A 139 -3.84 9.29 -6.42
N PRO A 140 -3.09 9.58 -7.50
CA PRO A 140 -3.66 10.19 -8.69
C PRO A 140 -4.64 9.21 -9.38
N PRO A 141 -5.70 9.71 -10.03
CA PRO A 141 -6.57 8.89 -10.87
C PRO A 141 -5.79 8.13 -11.94
N ASP A 142 -6.27 6.94 -12.29
CA ASP A 142 -5.70 6.07 -13.32
C ASP A 142 -4.19 5.75 -13.13
N LYS A 143 -3.74 5.67 -11.86
CA LYS A 143 -2.36 5.34 -11.51
C LYS A 143 -2.27 4.20 -10.51
N ILE A 144 -1.20 3.42 -10.68
CA ILE A 144 -0.69 2.47 -9.69
C ILE A 144 0.51 3.11 -9.00
N MET A 145 0.41 3.26 -7.69
CA MET A 145 1.45 3.83 -6.84
C MET A 145 2.10 2.73 -6.00
N THR A 146 3.42 2.74 -5.91
CA THR A 146 4.22 1.72 -5.20
C THR A 146 4.99 2.37 -4.08
N TYR A 147 4.83 1.85 -2.86
CA TYR A 147 5.49 2.38 -1.67
C TYR A 147 6.14 1.28 -0.84
N LEU A 148 7.28 1.61 -0.24
CA LEU A 148 7.81 0.92 0.93
C LEU A 148 7.38 1.68 2.18
N LEU A 149 6.64 1.00 3.06
CA LEU A 149 6.17 1.54 4.33
C LEU A 149 6.99 0.92 5.46
N SER A 150 7.80 1.73 6.14
CA SER A 150 8.50 1.26 7.35
C SER A 150 7.55 1.32 8.53
N TYR A 151 7.58 0.31 9.40
CA TYR A 151 6.63 0.23 10.50
C TYR A 151 7.28 -0.20 11.82
N LYS A 152 6.62 0.18 12.91
CA LYS A 152 6.84 -0.39 14.25
C LYS A 152 5.65 -1.28 14.64
N ILE A 153 5.92 -2.31 15.42
CA ILE A 153 4.87 -3.15 16.00
C ILE A 153 4.34 -2.40 17.22
N ASN A 154 3.01 -2.38 17.37
CA ASN A 154 2.38 -1.83 18.56
C ASN A 154 2.44 -2.94 19.62
N ASP A 155 3.21 -2.73 20.69
CA ASP A 155 3.23 -3.68 21.80
C ASP A 155 1.83 -3.73 22.42
N SER A 156 1.24 -4.93 22.46
CA SER A 156 -0.02 -5.19 23.13
C SER A 156 0.15 -4.97 24.63
N THR A 157 -0.44 -3.89 25.14
CA THR A 157 -0.68 -3.69 26.58
C THR A 157 -1.97 -4.36 26.99
#